data_AF-A0A933VJI8-F1
#
_entry.id   AF-A0A933VJI8-F1
#
_cell.length_a   1.000
_cell.length_b   1.000
_cell.length_c   1.000
_cell.angle_alpha   90.00
_cell.angle_beta   90.00
_cell.angle_gamma   90.00
#
_symmetry.space_group_name_H-M   'P 1'
#
loop_
_entity.id
_entity.type
_entity.pdbx_description
1 polymer ?
#
loop_
_entity_poly.entity_id
_entity_poly.type
_entity_poly.pdbx_seq_one_letter_code
_entity_poly.pdbx_strand_id
1 'polypeptide(L)'
;MVGPARTLDDYERKARTTAHDAQSVVETVLLIAETAAAGHAFGPFTGVSISEQEDALAAVQGDFGSIQPPDERADALRAELNELLSSAMDDIAAVRIAARRGQASGLDDVAAPLADDSAALDAFIESIS
;
A
#
# COMPACT_ATOMS: atom_id res chain seq x y z
N MET A 1 -6.33 19.46 5.90
CA MET A 1 -5.33 20.43 5.41
C MET A 1 -3.99 20.04 6.03
N VAL A 2 -3.12 19.38 5.26
CA VAL A 2 -1.82 18.92 5.75
C VAL A 2 -0.83 20.07 5.59
N GLY A 3 -0.39 20.67 6.69
CA GLY A 3 0.63 21.73 6.66
C GLY A 3 2.02 21.15 6.31
N PRO A 4 2.95 21.98 5.81
CA PRO A 4 4.33 21.55 5.53
C PRO A 4 4.96 20.92 6.79
N ALA A 5 5.79 19.90 6.61
CA ALA A 5 6.63 19.42 7.70
C ALA A 5 7.66 20.51 8.00
N ARG A 6 7.74 20.94 9.27
CA ARG A 6 8.63 22.04 9.67
C ARG A 6 10.03 21.55 10.03
N THR A 7 10.16 20.25 10.29
CA THR A 7 11.38 19.56 10.72
C THR A 7 11.45 18.19 10.06
N LEU A 8 12.64 17.60 10.00
CA LEU A 8 12.84 16.24 9.53
C LEU A 8 12.04 15.24 10.39
N ASP A 9 12.08 15.36 11.72
CA ASP A 9 11.32 14.50 12.64
C ASP A 9 9.80 14.53 12.39
N ASP A 10 9.25 15.71 12.03
CA ASP A 10 7.84 15.82 11.63
C ASP A 10 7.57 15.11 10.30
N TYR A 11 8.54 15.13 9.37
CA TYR A 11 8.42 14.45 8.09
C TYR A 11 8.52 12.93 8.25
N GLU A 12 9.50 12.44 9.01
CA GLU A 12 9.68 11.01 9.34
C GLU A 12 8.43 10.44 10.01
N ARG A 13 7.81 11.17 10.95
CA ARG A 13 6.58 10.73 11.59
C ARG A 13 5.43 10.56 10.60
N LYS A 14 5.28 11.50 9.66
CA LYS A 14 4.26 11.40 8.62
C LYS A 14 4.55 10.26 7.64
N ALA A 15 5.81 10.09 7.26
CA ALA A 15 6.25 8.97 6.42
C ALA A 15 5.94 7.63 7.09
N ARG A 16 6.21 7.51 8.40
CA ARG A 16 5.91 6.30 9.19
C ARG A 16 4.40 6.01 9.21
N THR A 17 3.56 7.02 9.46
CA THR A 17 2.11 6.86 9.41
C THR A 17 1.64 6.43 8.03
N THR A 18 2.12 7.07 6.97
CA THR A 18 1.81 6.70 5.57
C THR A 18 2.21 5.26 5.26
N ALA A 19 3.41 4.84 5.65
CA ALA A 19 3.89 3.48 5.42
C ALA A 19 3.02 2.44 6.17
N HIS A 20 2.65 2.72 7.42
CA HIS A 20 1.78 1.84 8.20
C HIS A 20 0.36 1.74 7.60
N ASP A 21 -0.20 2.86 7.14
CA ASP A 21 -1.50 2.89 6.48
C ASP A 21 -1.47 2.09 5.17
N ALA A 22 -0.40 2.25 4.37
CA ALA A 22 -0.19 1.47 3.15
C ALA A 22 -0.02 -0.03 3.44
N GLN A 23 0.77 -0.39 4.45
CA GLN A 23 0.96 -1.78 4.86
C GLN A 23 -0.36 -2.43 5.27
N SER A 24 -1.20 -1.70 6.00
CA SER A 24 -2.54 -2.18 6.39
C SER A 24 -3.45 -2.45 5.19
N VAL A 25 -3.35 -1.63 4.14
CA VAL A 25 -4.09 -1.85 2.88
C VAL A 25 -3.58 -3.10 2.17
N VAL A 26 -2.26 -3.25 2.03
CA VAL A 26 -1.60 -4.41 1.41
C VAL A 26 -2.00 -5.72 2.10
N GLU A 27 -1.89 -5.77 3.43
CA GLU A 27 -2.31 -6.91 4.26
C GLU A 27 -3.81 -7.22 4.10
N THR A 28 -4.65 -6.20 3.95
CA THR A 28 -6.08 -6.40 3.71
C THR A 28 -6.33 -7.05 2.34
N VAL A 29 -5.60 -6.66 1.30
CA VAL A 29 -5.70 -7.26 -0.03
C VAL A 29 -5.21 -8.71 -0.02
N LEU A 30 -4.11 -9.01 0.68
CA LEU A 30 -3.63 -10.38 0.89
C LEU A 30 -4.73 -11.26 1.50
N LEU A 31 -5.33 -10.81 2.61
CA LEU A 31 -6.41 -11.55 3.28
C LEU A 31 -7.62 -11.79 2.37
N ILE A 32 -8.00 -10.78 1.56
CA ILE A 32 -9.10 -10.91 0.59
C ILE A 32 -8.75 -11.95 -0.49
N ALA A 33 -7.52 -11.92 -1.00
CA ALA A 33 -7.04 -12.83 -2.04
C ALA A 33 -7.03 -14.29 -1.54
N GLU A 34 -6.47 -14.54 -0.35
CA GLU A 34 -6.47 -15.85 0.30
C GLU A 34 -7.89 -16.38 0.54
N THR A 35 -8.78 -15.51 1.04
CA THR A 35 -10.18 -15.87 1.30
C THR A 35 -10.92 -16.24 0.01
N ALA A 36 -10.66 -15.51 -1.08
CA ALA A 36 -11.24 -15.81 -2.39
C ALA A 36 -10.68 -17.11 -2.99
N ALA A 37 -9.37 -17.34 -2.88
CA ALA A 37 -8.71 -18.57 -3.32
C ALA A 37 -9.23 -19.81 -2.59
N ALA A 38 -9.53 -19.67 -1.28
CA ALA A 38 -10.18 -20.71 -0.49
C ALA A 38 -11.67 -20.93 -0.84
N GLY A 39 -12.25 -20.15 -1.75
CA GLY A 39 -13.66 -20.25 -2.15
C GLY A 39 -14.63 -19.68 -1.09
N HIS A 40 -14.14 -18.86 -0.17
CA HIS A 40 -14.92 -18.28 0.93
C HIS A 40 -15.40 -16.84 0.64
N ALA A 41 -15.15 -16.33 -0.56
CA ALA A 41 -15.67 -15.05 -1.04
C ALA A 41 -16.24 -15.18 -2.46
N PHE A 42 -17.28 -14.41 -2.78
CA PHE A 42 -17.85 -14.36 -4.13
C PHE A 42 -17.21 -13.26 -4.97
N GLY A 43 -16.95 -13.55 -6.25
CA GLY A 43 -16.15 -12.68 -7.14
C GLY A 43 -16.53 -11.19 -7.14
N PRO A 44 -17.82 -10.81 -7.24
CA PRO A 44 -18.22 -9.41 -7.13
C PRO A 44 -17.79 -8.70 -5.84
N PHE A 45 -17.89 -9.37 -4.69
CA PHE A 45 -17.43 -8.80 -3.42
C PHE A 45 -15.91 -8.66 -3.41
N THR A 46 -15.18 -9.72 -3.80
CA THR A 46 -13.71 -9.70 -3.90
C THR A 46 -13.22 -8.54 -4.77
N GLY A 47 -13.79 -8.37 -5.97
CA GLY A 47 -13.38 -7.31 -6.89
C GLY A 47 -13.68 -5.90 -6.38
N VAL A 48 -14.82 -5.69 -5.71
CA VAL A 48 -15.16 -4.40 -5.10
C VAL A 48 -14.22 -4.09 -3.94
N SER A 49 -14.03 -5.03 -3.02
CA SER A 49 -13.18 -4.81 -1.84
C SER A 49 -11.73 -4.51 -2.21
N ILE A 50 -11.16 -5.19 -3.22
CA ILE A 50 -9.81 -4.87 -3.70
C ILE A 50 -9.78 -3.47 -4.35
N SER A 51 -10.82 -3.10 -5.12
CA SER A 51 -10.89 -1.75 -5.71
C SER A 51 -10.96 -0.65 -4.65
N GLU A 52 -11.68 -0.87 -3.55
CA GLU A 52 -11.73 0.06 -2.42
C GLU A 52 -10.36 0.19 -1.73
N GLN A 53 -9.60 -0.90 -1.65
CA GLN A 53 -8.23 -0.87 -1.13
C GLN A 53 -7.26 -0.12 -2.07
N GLU A 54 -7.37 -0.31 -3.39
CA GLU A 54 -6.58 0.45 -4.37
C GLU A 54 -6.85 1.96 -4.26
N ASP A 55 -8.12 2.35 -4.14
CA ASP A 55 -8.51 3.75 -3.94
C ASP A 55 -7.97 4.30 -2.60
N ALA A 56 -7.97 3.48 -1.54
CA ALA A 56 -7.42 3.85 -0.23
C ALA A 56 -5.90 4.10 -0.29
N LEU A 57 -5.13 3.21 -0.95
CA LEU A 57 -3.70 3.39 -1.13
C LEU A 57 -3.39 4.64 -1.97
N ALA A 58 -4.19 4.90 -3.01
CA ALA A 58 -4.03 6.08 -3.85
C ALA A 58 -4.27 7.38 -3.06
N ALA A 59 -5.25 7.38 -2.16
CA ALA A 59 -5.50 8.51 -1.26
C ALA A 59 -4.33 8.73 -0.29
N VAL A 60 -3.82 7.66 0.34
CA VAL A 60 -2.66 7.71 1.24
C VAL A 60 -1.42 8.27 0.54
N GLN A 61 -1.12 7.77 -0.67
CA GLN A 61 0.00 8.26 -1.48
C GLN A 61 -0.19 9.72 -1.89
N GLY A 62 -1.40 10.12 -2.29
CA GLY A 62 -1.72 11.50 -2.65
C GLY A 62 -1.54 12.48 -1.47
N ASP A 63 -2.04 12.10 -0.29
CA ASP A 63 -1.92 12.90 0.93
C ASP A 63 -0.46 13.06 1.33
N PHE A 64 0.34 11.99 1.31
CA PHE A 64 1.77 12.07 1.60
C PHE A 64 2.52 12.91 0.56
N GLY A 65 2.20 12.68 -0.72
CA GLY A 65 2.76 13.41 -1.85
C GLY A 65 2.56 14.92 -1.76
N SER A 66 1.51 15.39 -1.07
CA SER A 66 1.25 16.82 -0.84
C SER A 66 2.19 17.47 0.19
N ILE A 67 2.82 16.68 1.06
CA ILE A 67 3.70 17.17 2.12
C ILE A 67 5.03 17.61 1.50
N GLN A 68 5.39 18.87 1.73
CA GLN A 68 6.69 19.40 1.30
C GLN A 68 7.81 18.90 2.24
N PRO A 69 8.88 18.28 1.71
CA PRO A 69 10.05 17.90 2.49
C PRO A 69 10.84 19.14 2.92
N PRO A 70 11.36 19.18 4.16
CA PRO A 70 12.12 20.33 4.68
C PRO A 70 13.58 20.39 4.21
N ASP A 71 14.20 19.27 3.82
CA ASP A 71 15.62 19.17 3.45
C ASP A 71 15.91 17.96 2.54
N GLU A 72 17.16 17.84 2.09
CA GLU A 72 17.62 16.75 1.19
C GLU A 72 17.49 15.35 1.81
N ARG A 73 17.50 15.24 3.15
CA ARG A 73 17.30 13.95 3.84
C ARG A 73 15.84 13.53 3.74
N ALA A 74 14.92 14.48 3.94
CA ALA A 74 13.51 14.26 3.73
C ALA A 74 13.17 13.98 2.26
N ASP A 75 13.90 14.56 1.30
CA ASP A 75 13.75 14.22 -0.13
C ASP A 75 14.10 12.75 -0.40
N ALA A 76 15.16 12.22 0.23
CA ALA A 76 15.53 10.82 0.10
C ALA A 76 14.45 9.89 0.69
N LEU A 77 13.97 10.19 1.90
CA LEU A 77 12.87 9.44 2.53
C LEU A 77 11.59 9.48 1.69
N ARG A 78 11.30 10.63 1.08
CA ARG A 78 10.17 10.79 0.17
C ARG A 78 10.30 9.88 -1.04
N ALA A 79 11.49 9.84 -1.65
CA ALA A 79 11.74 9.03 -2.83
C ALA A 79 11.58 7.54 -2.52
N GLU A 80 12.20 7.07 -1.44
CA GLU A 80 12.13 5.68 -0.98
C GLU A 80 10.70 5.24 -0.71
N LEU A 81 9.94 5.99 0.09
CA LEU A 81 8.55 5.64 0.39
C LEU A 81 7.68 5.68 -0.86
N ASN A 82 7.87 6.63 -1.77
CA ASN A 82 7.09 6.66 -3.02
C ASN A 82 7.34 5.42 -3.89
N GLU A 83 8.57 4.90 -3.92
CA GLU A 83 8.91 3.68 -4.64
C GLU A 83 8.14 2.48 -4.08
N LEU A 84 8.11 2.33 -2.74
CA LEU A 84 7.35 1.28 -2.05
C LEU A 84 5.83 1.39 -2.31
N LEU A 85 5.28 2.60 -2.21
CA LEU A 85 3.85 2.85 -2.47
C LEU A 85 3.46 2.54 -3.92
N SER A 86 4.35 2.85 -4.88
CA SER A 86 4.14 2.53 -6.29
C SER A 86 4.20 1.03 -6.57
N SER A 87 5.14 0.30 -5.96
CA SER A 87 5.21 -1.16 -6.04
C SER A 87 3.89 -1.80 -5.57
N ALA A 88 3.47 -1.46 -4.35
CA ALA A 88 2.22 -1.94 -3.77
C ALA A 88 0.99 -1.59 -4.61
N MET A 89 0.95 -0.41 -5.22
CA MET A 89 -0.15 0.00 -6.11
C MET A 89 -0.23 -0.89 -7.35
N ASP A 90 0.90 -1.18 -7.99
CA ASP A 90 0.96 -2.00 -9.19
C ASP A 90 0.53 -3.45 -8.89
N ASP A 91 0.96 -3.99 -7.76
CA ASP A 91 0.60 -5.36 -7.34
C ASP A 91 -0.86 -5.47 -6.90
N ILE A 92 -1.42 -4.50 -6.17
CA ILE A 92 -2.87 -4.45 -5.86
C ILE A 92 -3.69 -4.39 -7.15
N ALA A 93 -3.26 -3.56 -8.12
CA ALA A 93 -3.93 -3.46 -9.40
C ALA A 93 -3.91 -4.80 -10.16
N ALA A 94 -2.80 -5.56 -10.10
CA ALA A 94 -2.72 -6.90 -10.66
C ALA A 94 -3.73 -7.86 -10.03
N VAL A 95 -3.84 -7.87 -8.70
CA VAL A 95 -4.84 -8.69 -7.98
C VAL A 95 -6.27 -8.28 -8.37
N ARG A 96 -6.58 -6.99 -8.42
CA ARG A 96 -7.91 -6.51 -8.85
C ARG A 96 -8.26 -6.98 -10.26
N ILE A 97 -7.30 -6.89 -11.19
CA ILE A 97 -7.51 -7.32 -12.58
C ILE A 97 -7.79 -8.82 -12.64
N ALA A 98 -7.06 -9.64 -11.89
CA ALA A 98 -7.28 -11.08 -11.81
C ALA A 98 -8.65 -11.42 -11.20
N ALA A 99 -9.02 -10.75 -10.09
CA ALA A 99 -10.32 -10.90 -9.46
C ALA A 99 -11.47 -10.56 -10.42
N ARG A 100 -11.35 -9.45 -11.18
CA ARG A 100 -12.34 -9.03 -12.18
C ARG A 100 -12.49 -10.03 -13.33
N ARG A 101 -11.44 -10.77 -13.67
CA ARG A 101 -11.45 -11.83 -14.70
C ARG A 101 -12.04 -13.15 -14.21
N GLY A 102 -12.47 -13.23 -12.94
CA GLY A 102 -13.01 -14.45 -12.35
C GLY A 102 -11.95 -15.49 -12.00
N GLN A 103 -10.69 -15.09 -11.88
CA GLN A 103 -9.56 -15.97 -11.56
C GLN A 103 -9.43 -16.16 -10.03
N ALA A 104 -10.53 -16.48 -9.35
CA ALA A 104 -10.58 -16.49 -7.89
C ALA A 104 -9.69 -17.58 -7.27
N SER A 105 -9.58 -18.75 -7.89
CA SER A 105 -8.87 -19.92 -7.35
C SER A 105 -7.33 -19.85 -7.41
N GLY A 106 -6.77 -18.76 -7.91
CA GLY A 106 -5.31 -18.52 -7.96
C GLY A 106 -4.99 -17.06 -7.63
N LEU A 107 -5.86 -16.42 -6.85
CA LEU A 107 -5.72 -15.01 -6.51
C LEU A 107 -4.64 -14.79 -5.45
N ASP A 108 -4.40 -15.80 -4.61
CA ASP A 108 -3.28 -15.91 -3.67
C ASP A 108 -1.92 -15.92 -4.39
N ASP A 109 -1.79 -16.68 -5.48
CA ASP A 109 -0.57 -16.67 -6.30
C ASP A 109 -0.28 -15.28 -6.90
N VAL A 110 -1.34 -14.59 -7.35
CA VAL A 110 -1.22 -13.22 -7.90
C VAL A 110 -0.91 -12.21 -6.79
N ALA A 111 -1.40 -12.44 -5.58
CA ALA A 111 -1.18 -11.58 -4.43
C ALA A 111 0.15 -11.85 -3.71
N ALA A 112 0.87 -12.92 -4.03
CA ALA A 112 2.12 -13.28 -3.35
C ALA A 112 3.17 -12.14 -3.26
N PRO A 113 3.37 -11.28 -4.30
CA PRO A 113 4.28 -10.14 -4.20
C PRO A 113 3.90 -9.11 -3.12
N LEU A 114 2.61 -9.01 -2.75
CA LEU A 114 2.16 -8.10 -1.70
C LEU A 114 2.75 -8.45 -0.32
N ALA A 115 3.16 -9.70 -0.10
CA ALA A 115 3.86 -10.07 1.12
C ALA A 115 5.27 -9.44 1.18
N ASP A 116 5.93 -9.33 0.03
CA ASP A 116 7.23 -8.64 -0.08
C ASP A 116 7.04 -7.12 0.09
N ASP A 117 5.99 -6.53 -0.49
CA ASP A 117 5.65 -5.12 -0.28
C ASP A 117 5.37 -4.80 1.19
N SER A 118 4.60 -5.66 1.87
CA SER A 118 4.31 -5.51 3.31
C SER A 118 5.58 -5.55 4.15
N ALA A 119 6.47 -6.52 3.87
CA ALA A 119 7.75 -6.63 4.55
C ALA A 119 8.68 -5.43 4.26
N ALA A 120 8.66 -4.90 3.04
CA ALA A 120 9.44 -3.71 2.68
C ALA A 120 8.92 -2.45 3.39
N LEU A 121 7.59 -2.29 3.51
CA LEU A 121 6.98 -1.20 4.28
C LEU A 121 7.28 -1.30 5.77
N ASP A 122 7.27 -2.52 6.34
CA ASP A 122 7.66 -2.76 7.74
C ASP A 122 9.14 -2.40 7.99
N ALA A 123 10.03 -2.87 7.11
CA ALA A 123 11.46 -2.54 7.19
C ALA A 123 11.70 -1.03 7.07
N PHE A 124 10.95 -0.34 6.20
CA PHE A 124 10.99 1.12 6.11
C PHE A 124 10.57 1.77 7.44
N ILE A 125 9.46 1.34 8.03
CA ILE A 125 8.97 1.83 9.34
C ILE A 125 10.03 1.65 10.44
N GLU A 126 10.68 0.49 10.50
CA GLU A 126 11.75 0.20 11.47
C GLU A 126 13.00 1.07 11.24
N SER A 127 13.33 1.38 9.98
CA SER A 127 14.54 2.15 9.64
C SER A 127 14.49 3.61 10.10
N ILE A 128 13.30 4.18 10.19
CA ILE A 128 13.04 5.56 10.63
C ILE A 128 12.43 5.62 12.03
N SER A 129 12.54 4.52 12.81
CA SER A 129 11.88 4.37 14.10
C SER A 129 12.52 5.07 15.27
#